data_AF-A0A1G1H7W1-F1
#
_entry.id   AF-A0A1G1H7W1-F1
#
_cell.length_a   1.000
_cell.length_b   1.000
_cell.length_c   1.000
_cell.angle_alpha   90.00
_cell.angle_beta   90.00
_cell.angle_gamma   90.00
#
_symmetry.space_group_name_H-M   'P 1'
#
loop_
_entity.id
_entity.type
_entity.pdbx_description
1 polymer ?
#
loop_
_entity_poly.entity_id
_entity_poly.type
_entity_poly.pdbx_seq_one_letter_code
_entity_poly.pdbx_strand_id
1 'polypeptide(L)' 'MKNLSAKSTNEILNKIEVIEKEVLDLKLSILKQFSPSDNKVISLKGVIKGVDITDMDIASAKQSLYSNVEL' A
#
# COMPACT_ATOMS: atom_id res chain seq x y z
N MET A 1 44.57 8.84 -3.58
CA MET A 1 43.82 8.71 -2.30
C MET A 1 42.31 9.02 -2.43
N LYS A 2 41.87 9.97 -3.27
CA LYS A 2 40.43 10.29 -3.45
C LYS A 2 39.54 9.12 -3.90
N ASN A 3 40.05 8.21 -4.74
CA ASN A 3 39.22 7.15 -5.35
C ASN A 3 38.87 5.98 -4.41
N LEU A 4 39.66 5.76 -3.35
CA LEU A 4 39.38 4.74 -2.34
C LEU A 4 38.22 5.14 -1.42
N SER A 5 38.12 6.43 -1.12
CA SER A 5 37.03 7.00 -0.30
C SER A 5 35.69 6.93 -1.04
N ALA A 6 35.65 7.28 -2.33
CA ALA A 6 34.42 7.20 -3.13
C ALA A 6 33.91 5.76 -3.31
N LYS A 7 34.83 4.79 -3.48
CA LYS A 7 34.48 3.36 -3.57
C LYS A 7 33.85 2.84 -2.27
N SER A 8 34.42 3.22 -1.13
CA SER A 8 33.88 2.92 0.20
C SER A 8 32.49 3.52 0.42
N THR A 9 32.26 4.77 -0.02
CA THR A 9 30.94 5.41 0.08
C THR A 9 29.90 4.69 -0.77
N ASN A 10 30.22 4.31 -2.01
CA ASN A 10 29.31 3.57 -2.87
C ASN A 10 28.97 2.18 -2.30
N GLU A 11 29.95 1.49 -1.72
CA GLU A 11 29.71 0.21 -1.05
C GLU A 11 28.79 0.34 0.17
N ILE A 12 28.90 1.44 0.93
CA ILE A 12 28.00 1.73 2.05
C ILE A 12 26.59 2.06 1.54
N LEU A 13 26.46 2.86 0.49
CA LEU A 13 25.17 3.20 -0.10
C LEU A 13 24.43 1.95 -0.61
N ASN A 14 25.14 1.06 -1.32
CA ASN A 14 24.55 -0.20 -1.78
C ASN A 14 24.06 -1.08 -0.62
N LYS A 15 24.80 -1.09 0.50
CA LYS A 15 24.36 -1.83 1.70
C LYS A 15 23.11 -1.21 2.33
N ILE A 16 23.00 0.11 2.35
CA ILE A 16 21.80 0.81 2.83
C ILE A 16 20.60 0.45 1.96
N GLU A 17 20.74 0.50 0.63
CA GLU A 17 19.67 0.14 -0.30
C GLU A 17 19.18 -1.31 -0.12
N VAL A 18 20.12 -2.25 0.09
CA VAL A 18 19.78 -3.66 0.41
C VAL A 18 18.99 -3.76 1.71
N ILE A 19 19.42 -3.06 2.76
CA ILE A 19 18.71 -3.03 4.06
C ILE A 19 17.30 -2.44 3.90
N GLU A 20 17.14 -1.35 3.15
CA GLU A 20 15.84 -0.74 2.91
C GLU A 20 14.88 -1.70 2.20
N LYS A 21 15.38 -2.45 1.22
CA LYS A 21 14.61 -3.49 0.53
C LYS A 21 14.21 -4.62 1.46
N GLU A 22 15.13 -5.12 2.29
CA GLU A 22 14.84 -6.18 3.27
C GLU A 22 13.80 -5.73 4.30
N VAL A 23 13.87 -4.48 4.77
CA VAL A 23 12.89 -3.90 5.71
C VAL A 23 11.51 -3.76 5.05
N LEU A 24 11.45 -3.38 3.77
CA LEU A 24 10.20 -3.31 3.03
C LEU A 24 9.57 -4.71 2.87
N ASP A 25 10.37 -5.70 2.47
CA ASP A 25 9.92 -7.08 2.31
C ASP A 25 9.41 -7.66 3.65
N LEU A 26 10.10 -7.36 4.75
CA LEU A 26 9.65 -7.74 6.10
C LEU A 26 8.29 -7.12 6.43
N LYS A 27 8.11 -5.81 6.23
CA LYS A 27 6.82 -5.13 6.46
C LYS A 27 5.70 -5.76 5.63
N LEU A 28 5.94 -6.04 4.34
CA LEU A 28 4.97 -6.68 3.47
C LEU A 28 4.65 -8.12 3.91
N SER A 29 5.63 -8.87 4.38
CA SER A 29 5.42 -10.22 4.91
C SER A 29 4.53 -10.20 6.16
N ILE A 30 4.74 -9.25 7.06
CA ILE A 30 3.93 -9.04 8.26
C ILE A 30 2.50 -8.64 7.86
N LEU A 31 2.33 -7.72 6.92
CA LEU A 31 1.02 -7.32 6.41
C LEU A 31 0.22 -8.48 5.81
N LYS A 32 0.88 -9.46 5.16
CA LYS A 32 0.23 -10.67 4.63
C LYS A 32 -0.18 -11.66 5.72
N GLN A 33 0.47 -11.63 6.89
CA GLN A 33 0.11 -12.48 8.03
C GLN A 33 -1.10 -11.94 8.79
N PHE A 34 -1.34 -10.62 8.73
CA PHE A 34 -2.62 -10.07 9.09
C PHE A 34 -3.63 -10.54 8.03
N SER A 35 -4.49 -11.49 8.41
CA SER A 35 -5.66 -11.80 7.60
C SER A 35 -6.40 -10.50 7.31
N PRO A 36 -6.92 -10.29 6.07
CA PRO A 36 -7.99 -9.33 5.90
C PRO A 36 -9.02 -9.73 6.96
N SER A 37 -9.31 -8.81 7.90
CA SER A 37 -10.20 -9.09 9.03
C SER A 37 -11.36 -9.97 8.56
N ASP A 38 -11.76 -10.98 9.35
CA ASP A 38 -12.89 -11.89 9.04
C ASP A 38 -14.23 -11.17 8.78
N ASN A 39 -14.23 -9.84 8.78
CA ASN A 39 -15.17 -9.01 8.05
C ASN A 39 -15.30 -9.53 6.61
N LYS A 40 -16.25 -10.45 6.43
CA LYS A 40 -16.79 -10.82 5.13
C LYS A 40 -16.95 -9.53 4.31
N VAL A 41 -16.50 -9.58 3.06
CA VAL A 41 -16.88 -8.60 2.06
C VAL A 41 -18.40 -8.74 1.87
N ILE A 42 -19.15 -8.05 2.73
CA ILE A 42 -20.60 -7.99 2.66
C ILE A 42 -20.94 -6.97 1.60
N SER A 43 -21.82 -7.34 0.66
CA SER A 43 -22.34 -6.37 -0.27
C SER A 43 -23.05 -5.28 0.52
N LEU A 44 -22.64 -4.01 0.34
CA LEU A 44 -23.32 -2.86 0.94
C LEU A 44 -24.83 -2.88 0.62
N LYS A 45 -25.17 -3.37 -0.59
CA LYS A 45 -26.54 -3.59 -1.09
C LYS A 45 -27.40 -4.48 -0.16
N GLY A 46 -26.80 -5.43 0.55
CA GLY A 46 -27.52 -6.30 1.49
C GLY A 46 -27.71 -5.69 2.88
N VAL A 47 -26.93 -4.66 3.22
CA VAL A 47 -26.95 -3.98 4.53
C VAL A 47 -27.96 -2.83 4.52
N ILE A 48 -28.02 -2.08 3.41
CA ILE A 48 -28.91 -0.92 3.27
C ILE A 48 -30.20 -1.38 2.58
N LYS A 49 -31.16 -1.87 3.37
CA LYS A 49 -32.49 -2.26 2.87
C LYS A 49 -33.30 -1.03 2.49
N GLY A 50 -33.87 -1.01 1.28
CA GLY A 50 -34.77 0.06 0.82
C GLY A 50 -34.09 1.28 0.19
N VAL A 51 -32.79 1.19 -0.11
CA VAL A 51 -32.07 2.22 -0.87
C VAL A 51 -31.54 1.59 -2.15
N ASP A 52 -31.96 2.16 -3.28
CA ASP A 52 -31.42 1.80 -4.59
C ASP A 52 -30.11 2.55 -4.81
N ILE A 53 -29.00 1.80 -4.78
CA ILE A 53 -27.67 2.34 -5.12
C ILE A 53 -27.54 2.33 -6.64
N THR A 54 -27.35 3.51 -7.23
CA THR A 54 -27.15 3.68 -8.67
C THR A 54 -25.67 3.69 -9.04
N ASP A 55 -25.37 3.53 -10.33
CA ASP A 55 -24.00 3.65 -10.84
C ASP A 55 -23.40 5.04 -10.59
N MET A 56 -24.24 6.08 -10.50
CA MET A 56 -23.83 7.45 -10.21
C MET A 56 -23.32 7.60 -8.78
N ASP A 57 -24.00 6.97 -7.82
CA ASP A 57 -23.58 6.94 -6.42
C ASP A 57 -22.23 6.23 -6.27
N ILE A 58 -22.04 5.12 -7.00
CA ILE A 58 -20.78 4.37 -7.02
C ILE A 58 -19.65 5.23 -7.63
N ALA A 59 -19.92 5.91 -8.75
CA ALA A 59 -18.92 6.77 -9.40
C ALA A 59 -18.51 7.94 -8.51
N SER A 60 -19.47 8.60 -7.85
CA SER A 60 -19.21 9.69 -6.91
C SER A 60 -18.38 9.23 -5.71
N ALA A 61 -18.74 8.08 -5.12
CA ALA A 61 -17.98 7.49 -4.02
C ALA A 61 -16.54 7.14 -4.43
N LYS A 62 -16.35 6.53 -5.62
CA LYS A 62 -15.00 6.25 -6.15
C LYS A 62 -14.19 7.52 -6.32
N GLN A 63 -14.76 8.55 -6.94
CA GLN A 63 -14.08 9.83 -7.12
C GLN A 63 -13.66 10.42 -5.77
N SER A 64 -14.56 10.45 -4.78
CA SER A 64 -14.25 10.97 -3.44
C SER A 64 -13.20 10.16 -2.68
N LEU A 65 -13.13 8.83 -2.89
CA LEU A 65 -12.17 7.96 -2.22
C LEU A 65 -10.78 8.04 -2.86
N TYR A 66 -10.72 8.13 -4.18
CA TYR A 66 -9.46 8.15 -4.93
C TYR A 66 -8.95 9.56 -5.24
N SER A 67 -9.68 10.63 -4.93
CA SER A 67 -9.27 12.01 -5.19
C SER A 67 -8.03 12.45 -4.40
N ASN A 68 -7.71 11.79 -3.29
CA ASN A 68 -6.55 12.10 -2.45
C ASN A 68 -5.43 11.04 -2.55
N VAL A 69 -5.57 10.07 -3.47
CA VAL A 69 -4.52 9.08 -3.71
C VAL A 69 -3.60 9.65 -4.78
N GLU A 70 -2.55 10.36 -4.36
CA GLU A 70 -1.41 10.65 -5.24
C GLU A 70 -0.74 9.30 -5.56
N LEU A 71 -0.86 8.87 -6.81
CA LEU A 71 -0.13 7.72 -7.37
C LEU A 71 1.26 8.13 -7.84
#